data_AF-A0A2G8S2I0-F1
#
_entry.id   AF-A0A2G8S2I0-F1
#
_cell.length_a   1.000
_cell.length_b   1.000
_cell.length_c   1.000
_cell.angle_alpha   90.00
_cell.angle_beta   90.00
_cell.angle_gamma   90.00
#
_symmetry.space_group_name_H-M   'P 1'
#
loop_
_entity.id
_entity.type
_entity.pdbx_description
1 polymer ?
#
loop_
_entity_poly.entity_id
_entity_poly.type
_entity_poly.pdbx_seq_one_letter_code
_entity_poly.pdbx_strand_id
1 'polypeptide(L)'
;MEWTGIVVFGTKTGDPLVGPVLDPSTGQPDAFKGQYISACYSGHGNPCPYRCAEAVAGMIVADIEEKEWSVPDWLPRHFLTGYSVKE
;
A
#
# COMPACT_ATOMS: atom_id res chain seq x y z
N MET A 1 16.10 4.16 29.80
CA MET A 1 16.30 3.00 28.92
C MET A 1 16.13 3.51 27.50
N GLU A 2 17.17 3.40 26.68
CA GLU A 2 17.16 3.85 25.29
C GLU A 2 17.13 2.63 24.38
N TRP A 3 16.35 2.70 23.31
CA TRP A 3 16.23 1.64 22.31
C TRP A 3 16.14 2.24 20.91
N THR A 4 16.54 1.48 19.90
CA THR A 4 16.51 1.89 18.50
C THR A 4 15.56 1.02 17.69
N GLY A 5 14.87 1.64 16.74
CA GLY A 5 13.98 0.96 15.80
C GLY A 5 14.47 1.09 14.37
N ILE A 6 14.06 0.14 13.51
CA ILE A 6 14.21 0.26 12.06
C ILE A 6 12.98 0.97 11.53
N VAL A 7 13.19 2.08 10.84
CA VAL A 7 12.14 2.78 10.10
C VAL A 7 12.50 2.72 8.63
N VAL A 8 11.58 2.18 7.84
CA VAL A 8 11.68 2.27 6.38
C VAL A 8 11.09 3.61 5.98
N PHE A 9 11.96 4.51 5.51
CA PHE A 9 11.53 5.76 4.91
C PHE A 9 11.01 5.49 3.50
N GLY A 10 9.80 5.97 3.23
CA GLY A 10 9.00 5.60 2.07
C GLY A 10 8.93 6.70 1.02
N THR A 11 9.14 6.31 -0.25
CA THR A 11 8.93 7.10 -1.48
C THR A 11 9.59 8.49 -1.53
N LYS A 12 9.73 9.08 -2.72
CA LYS A 12 10.22 10.48 -2.81
C LYS A 12 9.23 11.48 -2.21
N THR A 13 7.96 11.10 -2.10
CA THR A 13 6.86 11.95 -1.61
C THR A 13 6.63 11.81 -0.11
N GLY A 14 7.19 10.77 0.53
CA GLY A 14 6.93 10.48 1.95
C GLY A 14 5.66 9.66 2.19
N ASP A 15 4.91 9.35 1.12
CA ASP A 15 3.64 8.63 1.19
C ASP A 15 3.85 7.12 1.37
N PRO A 16 2.93 6.46 2.12
CA PRO A 16 2.92 5.01 2.22
C PRO A 16 2.57 4.37 0.88
N LEU A 17 3.02 3.12 0.73
CA LEU A 17 2.67 2.27 -0.39
C LEU A 17 1.62 1.26 0.06
N VAL A 18 0.42 1.35 -0.51
CA VAL A 18 -0.75 0.55 -0.13
C VAL A 18 -1.37 -0.07 -1.38
N GLY A 19 -1.40 -1.40 -1.47
CA GLY A 19 -2.09 -2.09 -2.55
C GLY A 19 -1.31 -3.26 -3.15
N PRO A 20 -1.65 -3.72 -4.37
CA PRO A 20 -0.96 -4.81 -5.02
C PRO A 20 0.52 -4.50 -5.24
N VAL A 21 1.36 -5.51 -5.10
CA VAL A 21 2.79 -5.41 -5.45
C VAL A 21 2.88 -5.34 -6.98
N LEU A 22 3.57 -4.31 -7.47
CA LEU A 22 3.77 -4.09 -8.90
C LEU A 22 5.13 -4.61 -9.33
N ASP A 23 5.19 -5.16 -10.53
CA ASP A 23 6.44 -5.46 -11.22
C ASP A 23 7.18 -4.15 -11.54
N PRO A 24 8.41 -3.94 -11.03
CA PRO A 24 9.16 -2.72 -11.31
C PRO A 24 9.44 -2.49 -12.80
N SER A 25 9.44 -3.55 -13.61
CA SER A 25 9.73 -3.49 -15.04
C SER A 25 8.52 -3.14 -15.90
N THR A 26 7.31 -3.50 -15.46
CA THR A 26 6.07 -3.31 -16.24
C THR A 26 5.07 -2.37 -15.58
N GLY A 27 5.22 -2.09 -14.28
CA GLY A 27 4.25 -1.36 -13.46
C GLY A 27 2.95 -2.15 -13.22
N GLN A 28 2.89 -3.43 -13.59
CA GLN A 28 1.69 -4.25 -13.49
C GLN A 28 1.77 -5.26 -12.35
N PRO A 29 0.63 -5.65 -11.75
CA PRO A 29 0.61 -6.62 -10.65
C PRO A 29 0.72 -8.08 -11.10
N ASP A 30 0.66 -8.39 -12.40
CA ASP A 30 0.51 -9.76 -12.91
C ASP A 30 1.61 -10.72 -12.44
N ALA A 31 2.85 -10.26 -12.41
CA ALA A 31 4.00 -11.06 -11.96
C ALA A 31 3.94 -11.39 -10.45
N PHE A 32 3.18 -10.61 -9.68
CA PHE A 32 3.06 -10.69 -8.23
C PHE A 32 1.60 -10.81 -7.78
N LYS A 33 0.75 -11.44 -8.60
CA LYS A 33 -0.67 -11.63 -8.29
C LYS A 33 -0.86 -12.28 -6.91
N GLY A 34 -1.80 -11.74 -6.13
CA GLY A 34 -2.07 -12.17 -4.75
C GLY A 34 -1.12 -11.60 -3.69
N GLN A 35 -0.11 -10.80 -4.09
CA GLN A 35 0.77 -10.10 -3.16
C GLN A 35 0.35 -8.65 -2.97
N TYR A 36 0.32 -8.21 -1.73
CA TYR A 36 -0.10 -6.87 -1.33
C TYR A 36 0.90 -6.27 -0.36
N ILE A 37 1.01 -4.94 -0.37
CA ILE A 37 1.92 -4.18 0.48
C ILE A 37 1.16 -3.09 1.23
N SER A 38 1.57 -2.85 2.49
CA SER A 38 1.12 -1.73 3.33
C SER A 38 2.33 -1.25 4.14
N ALA A 39 3.20 -0.47 3.53
CA ALA A 39 4.52 -0.15 4.09
C ALA A 39 4.92 1.32 3.89
N CYS A 40 6.14 1.66 4.31
CA CYS A 40 6.79 2.91 3.94
C CYS A 40 6.14 4.19 4.53
N TYR A 41 5.76 4.16 5.81
CA TYR A 41 5.10 5.27 6.52
C TYR A 41 6.03 6.44 6.91
N SER A 42 7.27 6.48 6.40
CA SER A 42 8.19 7.63 6.50
C SER A 42 8.40 8.21 7.90
N GLY A 43 8.51 7.34 8.91
CA GLY A 43 8.72 7.78 10.30
C GLY A 43 7.52 8.48 10.94
N HIS A 44 6.38 8.59 10.25
CA HIS A 44 5.13 9.04 10.83
C HIS A 44 4.57 7.91 11.69
N GLY A 45 4.92 7.95 12.98
CA GLY A 45 4.27 7.13 13.97
C GLY A 45 2.77 7.46 14.02
N ASN A 46 1.95 6.47 13.70
CA ASN A 46 0.80 6.11 14.53
C ASN A 46 -0.55 6.85 14.32
N PRO A 47 -1.06 6.98 13.08
CA PRO A 47 -2.45 6.52 12.84
C PRO A 47 -2.73 5.90 11.45
N CYS A 48 -1.83 6.00 10.48
CA CYS A 48 -2.11 5.50 9.13
C CYS A 48 -2.05 3.97 8.95
N PRO A 49 -1.18 3.21 9.66
CA PRO A 49 -1.00 1.78 9.37
C PRO A 49 -2.26 0.92 9.50
N TYR A 50 -3.10 1.16 10.51
CA TYR A 50 -4.31 0.35 10.68
C TYR A 50 -5.32 0.56 9.55
N ARG A 51 -5.47 1.80 9.07
CA ARG A 51 -6.35 2.13 7.94
C ARG A 51 -5.81 1.55 6.64
N CYS A 52 -4.50 1.64 6.42
CA CYS A 52 -3.88 1.07 5.22
C CYS A 52 -3.99 -0.47 5.22
N ALA A 53 -3.85 -1.09 6.40
CA ALA A 53 -4.07 -2.53 6.57
C ALA A 53 -5.53 -2.93 6.31
N GLU A 54 -6.50 -2.12 6.74
CA GLU A 54 -7.93 -2.34 6.43
C GLU A 54 -8.18 -2.31 4.91
N ALA A 55 -7.60 -1.34 4.20
CA ALA A 55 -7.71 -1.28 2.74
C ALA A 55 -7.13 -2.52 2.06
N VAL A 56 -5.92 -2.96 2.47
CA VAL A 56 -5.27 -4.17 1.93
C VAL A 56 -6.07 -5.43 2.25
N ALA A 57 -6.60 -5.56 3.47
CA ALA A 57 -7.45 -6.68 3.83
C ALA A 57 -8.71 -6.73 2.94
N GLY A 58 -9.33 -5.58 2.66
CA GLY A 58 -10.44 -5.47 1.73
C GLY A 58 -10.08 -5.91 0.30
N MET A 59 -8.89 -5.54 -0.20
CA MET A 59 -8.42 -5.99 -1.51
C MET A 59 -8.20 -7.51 -1.56
N ILE A 60 -7.60 -8.08 -0.50
CA ILE A 60 -7.35 -9.53 -0.39
C ILE A 60 -8.68 -10.29 -0.37
N VAL A 61 -9.64 -9.84 0.45
CA VAL A 61 -10.98 -10.47 0.52
C VAL A 61 -11.68 -10.40 -0.83
N ALA A 62 -11.61 -9.26 -1.52
CA ALA A 62 -12.20 -9.12 -2.85
C ALA A 62 -11.55 -10.06 -3.88
N ASP A 63 -10.22 -10.23 -3.84
CA ASP A 63 -9.51 -11.16 -4.72
C ASP A 63 -9.86 -12.63 -4.43
N ILE A 64 -9.99 -13.01 -3.14
CA ILE A 64 -10.45 -14.35 -2.73
C ILE A 64 -11.88 -14.62 -3.17
N GLU A 65 -12.76 -13.61 -3.10
CA GLU A 65 -14.17 -13.72 -3.47
C GLU A 65 -14.44 -13.48 -4.96
N GLU A 66 -13.40 -13.24 -5.77
CA GLU A 66 -13.52 -12.86 -7.20
C GLU A 66 -14.44 -11.63 -7.42
N LYS A 67 -14.40 -10.66 -6.50
CA LYS A 67 -15.16 -9.41 -6.55
C LYS A 67 -14.27 -8.23 -6.87
N GLU A 68 -14.87 -7.18 -7.40
CA GLU A 68 -14.19 -5.90 -7.54
C GLU A 68 -14.07 -5.19 -6.18
N TRP A 69 -12.88 -4.66 -5.91
CA TRP A 69 -12.63 -3.79 -4.76
C TRP A 69 -12.70 -2.32 -5.18
N SER A 70 -13.49 -1.53 -4.46
CA SER A 70 -13.58 -0.08 -4.65
C SER A 70 -12.75 0.66 -3.61
N VAL A 71 -12.00 1.68 -4.05
CA VAL A 71 -11.23 2.57 -3.16
C VAL A 71 -12.17 3.27 -2.17
N PRO A 72 -11.99 3.10 -0.85
CA PRO A 72 -12.79 3.82 0.15
C PRO A 72 -12.55 5.33 0.10
N ASP A 73 -13.59 6.13 0.35
CA ASP A 73 -13.51 7.60 0.29
C ASP A 73 -12.49 8.22 1.24
N TRP A 74 -12.20 7.53 2.35
CA TRP A 74 -11.24 7.99 3.35
C TRP A 74 -9.78 7.68 2.99
N LEU A 75 -9.51 6.84 1.98
CA LEU A 75 -8.16 6.45 1.59
C LEU A 75 -7.61 7.44 0.56
N PRO A 76 -6.52 8.15 0.86
CA PRO A 76 -5.90 9.03 -0.13
C PRO A 76 -5.41 8.22 -1.34
N ARG A 77 -5.83 8.62 -2.55
CA ARG A 77 -5.52 7.87 -3.78
C ARG A 77 -4.02 7.80 -4.07
N HIS A 78 -3.26 8.81 -3.67
CA HIS A 78 -1.80 8.82 -3.82
C HIS A 78 -1.07 7.80 -2.94
N PHE A 79 -1.77 7.12 -2.00
CA PHE A 79 -1.21 5.99 -1.27
C PHE A 79 -1.23 4.69 -2.08
N LEU A 80 -2.06 4.62 -3.13
CA LEU A 80 -2.23 3.41 -3.91
C LEU A 80 -1.02 3.16 -4.80
N THR A 81 -0.48 1.94 -4.76
CA THR A 81 0.74 1.56 -5.51
C THR A 81 0.63 1.82 -7.01
N GLY A 82 -0.56 1.71 -7.60
CA GLY A 82 -0.82 1.96 -9.03
C GLY A 82 -1.25 3.38 -9.41
N TYR A 83 -1.39 4.30 -8.46
CA TYR A 83 -1.82 5.67 -8.76
C TYR A 83 -0.70 6.53 -9.37
N SER A 84 0.56 6.15 -9.12
CA SER A 84 1.77 6.87 -9.55
C SER A 84 2.23 6.53 -10.97
N VAL A 85 1.52 5.66 -11.70
CA VAL A 85 1.87 5.25 -13.07
C VAL A 85 0.89 5.87 -14.08
N LYS A 86 0.83 7.21 -14.07
CA LYS A 86 0.30 8.03 -15.17
C LYS A 86 1.13 9.31 -15.27
N GLU A 87 2.32 9.18 -15.82
CA GLU A 87 2.99 10.25 -16.57
C GLU A 87 3.22 9.76 -18.00
#